data_AF-A0A524NMQ9-F1
#
_entry.id   AF-A0A524NMQ9-F1
#
_cell.length_a   1.000
_cell.length_b   1.000
_cell.length_c   1.000
_cell.angle_alpha   90.00
_cell.angle_beta   90.00
_cell.angle_gamma   90.00
#
_symmetry.space_group_name_H-M   'P 1'
#
loop_
_entity.id
_entity.type
_entity.pdbx_description
1 polymer ?
#
loop_
_entity_poly.entity_id
_entity_poly.type
_entity_poly.pdbx_seq_one_letter_code
_entity_poly.pdbx_strand_id
1 'polypeptide(L)'
;MDYGLSKKVDETVPVVRWIASLSNGETIYENVIKDEIPAWERLSKYVEDHDISITNLRLQIAGTEVKLPAGQQGYIQKKVAWTVGGTINGLRLCIGYVQNGLALIYEVDENRGSRTQRTVDPGEPWTIYHADIRRANANSI
;
A
#
# COMPACT_ATOMS: atom_id res chain seq x y z
N MET A 1 -8.40 -5.50 -20.35
CA MET A 1 -9.10 -4.46 -19.56
C MET A 1 -8.06 -3.42 -19.19
N ASP A 2 -8.37 -2.14 -19.30
CA ASP A 2 -7.53 -1.08 -18.77
C ASP A 2 -7.89 -0.84 -17.30
N TYR A 3 -6.89 -0.77 -16.43
CA TYR A 3 -7.06 -0.56 -14.98
C TYR A 3 -6.79 0.90 -14.60
N GLY A 4 -6.42 1.76 -15.55
CA GLY A 4 -6.06 3.16 -15.31
C GLY A 4 -4.83 3.35 -14.41
N LEU A 5 -3.99 2.32 -14.28
CA LEU A 5 -2.79 2.37 -13.44
C LEU A 5 -1.72 3.26 -14.06
N SER A 6 -1.11 4.12 -13.25
CA SER A 6 -0.02 4.96 -13.74
C SER A 6 1.32 4.23 -13.68
N LYS A 7 2.02 4.18 -14.83
CA LYS A 7 3.35 3.58 -14.99
C LYS A 7 4.47 4.63 -15.13
N LYS A 8 4.12 5.91 -15.05
CA LYS A 8 5.03 7.06 -15.20
C LYS A 8 4.64 8.16 -14.21
N VAL A 9 5.53 9.12 -13.98
CA VAL A 9 5.20 10.31 -13.19
C VAL A 9 4.58 11.36 -14.11
N ASP A 10 3.33 11.72 -13.85
CA ASP A 10 2.57 12.77 -14.54
C ASP A 10 1.66 13.53 -13.55
N GLU A 11 0.81 14.43 -14.06
CA GLU A 11 -0.06 15.28 -13.26
C GLU A 11 -1.07 14.54 -12.38
N THR A 12 -1.36 13.27 -12.69
CA THR A 12 -2.31 12.45 -11.90
C THR A 12 -1.66 11.83 -10.67
N VAL A 13 -0.33 11.86 -10.59
CA VAL A 13 0.46 11.16 -9.58
C VAL A 13 0.79 12.14 -8.44
N PRO A 14 0.28 11.94 -7.20
CA PRO A 14 0.42 12.91 -6.13
C PRO A 14 1.87 13.00 -5.59
N VAL A 15 2.20 14.13 -4.97
CA VAL A 15 3.52 14.37 -4.35
C VAL A 15 3.80 13.42 -3.18
N VAL A 16 2.73 13.01 -2.49
CA VAL A 16 2.77 12.02 -1.42
C VAL A 16 2.01 10.79 -1.87
N ARG A 17 2.72 9.66 -2.07
CA ARG A 17 2.21 8.50 -2.79
C ARG A 17 2.87 7.20 -2.38
N TRP A 18 2.17 6.09 -2.56
CA TRP A 18 2.84 4.78 -2.63
C TRP A 18 3.38 4.50 -4.05
N ILE A 19 4.40 3.65 -4.12
CA ILE A 19 5.01 3.15 -5.37
C ILE A 19 5.21 1.64 -5.20
N ALA A 20 4.66 0.86 -6.12
CA ALA A 20 4.76 -0.60 -6.12
C ALA A 20 5.63 -1.09 -7.28
N SER A 21 6.60 -1.94 -6.99
CA SER A 21 7.31 -2.72 -8.00
C SER A 21 6.71 -4.12 -8.08
N LEU A 22 6.53 -4.62 -9.30
CA LEU A 22 5.85 -5.88 -9.59
C LEU A 22 6.83 -6.95 -10.09
N SER A 23 6.43 -8.21 -10.00
CA SER A 23 7.24 -9.37 -10.43
C SER A 23 7.49 -9.42 -11.95
N ASN A 24 6.63 -8.78 -12.74
CA ASN A 24 6.80 -8.65 -14.19
C ASN A 24 7.75 -7.49 -14.60
N GLY A 25 8.39 -6.83 -13.64
CA GLY A 25 9.31 -5.71 -13.88
C GLY A 25 8.63 -4.34 -13.97
N GLU A 26 7.30 -4.27 -13.93
CA GLU A 26 6.59 -3.00 -13.94
C GLU A 26 6.71 -2.24 -12.61
N THR A 27 6.62 -0.92 -12.69
CA THR A 27 6.49 -0.05 -11.52
C THR A 27 5.21 0.77 -11.66
N ILE A 28 4.34 0.64 -10.65
CA ILE A 28 3.06 1.34 -10.57
C ILE A 28 3.17 2.45 -9.52
N TYR A 29 2.69 3.62 -9.89
CA TYR A 29 2.60 4.78 -9.01
C TYR A 29 1.14 4.99 -8.61
N GLU A 30 0.90 5.37 -7.35
CA GLU A 30 -0.41 5.85 -6.94
C GLU A 30 -0.83 7.02 -7.84
N ASN A 31 -2.04 6.96 -8.40
CA ASN A 31 -2.63 8.07 -9.11
C ASN A 31 -4.05 8.35 -8.61
N VAL A 32 -4.50 9.59 -8.80
CA VAL A 32 -5.85 10.00 -8.44
C VAL A 32 -6.61 10.28 -9.73
N ILE A 33 -7.56 9.40 -10.04
CA ILE A 33 -8.50 9.60 -11.14
C ILE A 33 -9.87 9.88 -10.53
N LYS A 34 -10.47 10.99 -10.94
CA LYS A 34 -11.78 11.42 -10.43
C LYS A 34 -12.84 10.40 -10.84
N ASP A 35 -13.76 10.11 -9.92
CA ASP A 35 -14.91 9.22 -10.13
C ASP A 35 -14.54 7.74 -10.43
N GLU A 36 -13.28 7.35 -10.21
CA GLU A 36 -12.82 5.96 -10.25
C GLU A 36 -12.62 5.38 -8.85
N ILE A 37 -12.63 4.04 -8.77
CA ILE A 37 -12.23 3.33 -7.56
C ILE A 37 -10.76 3.63 -7.20
N PRO A 38 -10.39 3.58 -5.91
CA PRO A 38 -9.03 3.90 -5.45
C PRO A 38 -7.95 3.15 -6.24
N ALA A 39 -6.83 3.83 -6.54
CA ALA A 39 -5.72 3.23 -7.29
C ALA A 39 -5.17 1.94 -6.67
N TRP A 40 -5.25 1.80 -5.35
CA TRP A 40 -4.85 0.58 -4.66
C TRP A 40 -5.76 -0.61 -4.97
N GLU A 41 -7.07 -0.40 -5.05
CA GLU A 41 -8.02 -1.45 -5.46
C GLU A 41 -7.80 -1.86 -6.92
N ARG A 42 -7.53 -0.88 -7.79
CA ARG A 42 -7.19 -1.14 -9.20
C ARG A 42 -5.88 -1.92 -9.32
N LEU A 43 -4.88 -1.60 -8.49
CA LEU A 43 -3.64 -2.35 -8.42
C LEU A 43 -3.91 -3.79 -7.98
N SER A 44 -4.66 -3.97 -6.90
CA SER A 44 -5.02 -5.30 -6.36
C SER A 44 -5.68 -6.18 -7.41
N LYS A 45 -6.63 -5.63 -8.17
CA LYS A 45 -7.29 -6.36 -9.25
C LYS A 45 -6.33 -6.69 -10.39
N TYR A 46 -5.49 -5.74 -10.78
CA TYR A 46 -4.50 -5.92 -11.84
C TYR A 46 -3.54 -7.08 -11.55
N VAL A 47 -3.02 -7.15 -10.32
CA VAL A 47 -2.06 -8.19 -9.93
C VAL A 47 -2.71 -9.57 -9.84
N GLU A 48 -3.97 -9.67 -9.38
CA GLU A 48 -4.75 -10.91 -9.38
C GLU A 48 -5.05 -11.38 -10.81
N ASP A 49 -5.55 -10.49 -11.67
CA ASP A 49 -5.95 -10.82 -13.04
C ASP A 49 -4.76 -11.20 -13.95
N HIS A 50 -3.53 -10.85 -13.57
CA HIS A 50 -2.30 -11.18 -14.32
C HIS A 50 -1.39 -12.22 -13.65
N ASP A 51 -1.79 -12.78 -12.50
CA ASP A 51 -0.99 -13.74 -11.72
C ASP A 51 0.44 -13.21 -11.41
N ILE A 52 0.50 -11.96 -10.95
CA ILE A 52 1.76 -11.28 -10.57
C ILE A 52 1.71 -10.83 -9.11
N SER A 53 2.88 -10.52 -8.56
CA SER A 53 3.02 -10.12 -7.16
C SER A 53 3.70 -8.77 -7.02
N ILE A 54 3.40 -8.07 -5.94
CA ILE A 54 4.15 -6.89 -5.50
C ILE A 54 5.45 -7.40 -4.89
N THR A 55 6.59 -7.00 -5.44
CA THR A 55 7.93 -7.41 -4.96
C THR A 55 8.53 -6.39 -4.01
N ASN A 56 8.12 -5.12 -4.13
CA ASN A 56 8.54 -4.05 -3.24
C ASN A 56 7.50 -2.93 -3.18
N LEU A 57 7.16 -2.47 -1.99
CA LEU A 57 6.32 -1.30 -1.76
C LEU A 57 7.14 -0.17 -1.12
N ARG A 58 6.94 1.05 -1.61
CA ARG A 58 7.60 2.26 -1.12
C ARG A 58 6.56 3.34 -0.86
N LEU A 59 6.82 4.20 0.12
CA LEU A 59 6.09 5.46 0.31
C LEU A 59 7.02 6.60 -0.06
N GLN A 60 6.58 7.46 -0.96
CA GLN A 60 7.29 8.67 -1.35
C GLN A 60 6.59 9.89 -0.74
N ILE A 61 7.36 10.76 -0.08
CA ILE A 61 6.89 11.99 0.54
C ILE A 61 7.82 13.12 0.11
N ALA A 62 7.32 14.03 -0.73
CA ALA A 62 8.08 15.20 -1.21
C ALA A 62 9.50 14.82 -1.71
N GLY A 63 9.58 13.76 -2.53
CA GLY A 63 10.82 13.26 -3.13
C GLY A 63 11.66 12.31 -2.26
N THR A 64 11.31 12.13 -0.98
CA THR A 64 12.00 11.15 -0.10
C THR A 64 11.24 9.84 -0.08
N GLU A 65 11.93 8.71 -0.14
CA GLU A 65 11.31 7.38 -0.15
C GLU A 65 11.59 6.58 1.13
N VAL A 66 10.52 6.01 1.70
CA VAL A 66 10.57 4.97 2.72
C VAL A 66 10.30 3.65 2.03
N LYS A 67 11.30 2.75 2.03
CA LYS A 67 11.20 1.44 1.39
C LYS A 67 10.79 0.39 2.43
N LEU A 68 9.77 -0.40 2.12
CA LEU A 68 9.49 -1.60 2.90
C LEU A 68 10.40 -2.74 2.46
N PRO A 69 10.65 -3.73 3.34
CA PRO A 69 11.29 -4.99 2.97
C PRO A 69 10.64 -5.60 1.72
N ALA A 70 11.48 -6.12 0.83
CA ALA A 70 11.03 -6.80 -0.38
C ALA A 70 10.57 -8.23 -0.07
N GLY A 71 9.76 -8.81 -0.98
CA GLY A 71 9.40 -10.24 -0.95
C GLY A 71 8.60 -10.67 0.29
N GLN A 72 7.74 -9.79 0.80
CA GLN A 72 6.91 -10.08 1.96
C GLN A 72 5.63 -10.83 1.54
N GLN A 73 4.97 -11.50 2.49
CA GLN A 73 3.74 -12.28 2.22
C GLN A 73 2.57 -11.39 1.78
N GLY A 74 2.60 -10.12 2.21
CA GLY A 74 1.61 -9.14 1.83
C GLY A 74 2.08 -7.73 2.12
N TYR A 75 1.41 -6.77 1.51
CA TYR A 75 1.62 -5.35 1.71
C TYR A 75 0.31 -4.67 2.08
N ILE A 76 0.41 -3.66 2.94
CA ILE A 76 -0.73 -2.95 3.52
C ILE A 76 -0.62 -1.47 3.21
N GLN A 77 -1.76 -0.84 2.92
CA GLN A 77 -1.87 0.62 2.84
C GLN A 77 -3.12 1.13 3.56
N LYS A 78 -3.04 2.32 4.14
CA LYS A 78 -4.19 3.06 4.68
C LYS A 78 -3.94 4.57 4.66
N LYS A 79 -4.96 5.36 4.36
CA LYS A 79 -4.98 6.80 4.63
C LYS A 79 -5.86 7.04 5.86
N VAL A 80 -5.31 7.66 6.89
CA VAL A 80 -6.04 7.93 8.14
C VAL A 80 -6.03 9.42 8.39
N ALA A 81 -7.22 10.03 8.48
CA ALA A 81 -7.33 11.36 9.07
C ALA A 81 -7.01 11.25 10.56
N TRP A 82 -6.03 12.00 11.05
CA TRP A 82 -5.76 12.06 12.47
C TRP A 82 -6.49 13.24 13.09
N THR A 83 -7.15 12.98 14.21
CA THR A 83 -7.99 13.95 14.91
C THR A 83 -7.43 14.25 16.30
N VAL A 84 -7.40 15.52 16.69
CA VAL A 84 -7.15 15.96 18.06
C VAL A 84 -8.34 16.80 18.50
N GLY A 85 -8.96 16.43 19.62
CA GLY A 85 -10.13 17.13 20.14
C GLY A 85 -11.36 17.11 19.22
N GLY A 86 -11.49 16.09 18.35
CA GLY A 86 -12.59 15.99 17.38
C GLY A 86 -12.37 16.77 16.07
N THR A 87 -11.29 17.53 15.95
CA THR A 87 -10.92 18.24 14.72
C THR A 87 -9.96 17.40 13.89
N ILE A 88 -10.19 17.28 12.58
CA ILE A 88 -9.22 16.68 11.65
C ILE A 88 -8.02 17.64 11.54
N ASN A 89 -6.85 17.18 11.98
CA ASN A 89 -5.63 17.99 11.97
C ASN A 89 -4.67 17.62 10.81
N GLY A 90 -4.97 16.55 10.07
CA GLY A 90 -4.24 16.20 8.85
C GLY A 90 -4.45 14.75 8.45
N LEU A 91 -3.70 14.32 7.44
CA LEU A 91 -3.68 12.94 6.94
C LEU A 91 -2.39 12.25 7.37
N ARG A 92 -2.50 10.97 7.74
CA ARG A 92 -1.40 10.03 7.86
C ARG A 92 -1.50 9.00 6.76
N LEU A 93 -0.37 8.75 6.13
CA LEU A 93 -0.20 7.65 5.20
C LEU A 93 0.44 6.50 5.95
N CYS A 94 -0.25 5.38 5.95
CA CYS A 94 0.22 4.16 6.55
C CYS A 94 0.58 3.19 5.44
N ILE A 95 1.80 2.67 5.48
CA ILE A 95 2.23 1.54 4.66
C ILE A 95 2.75 0.44 5.56
N GLY A 96 2.59 -0.81 5.18
CA GLY A 96 3.07 -1.92 5.99
C GLY A 96 3.29 -3.18 5.17
N TYR A 97 3.81 -4.20 5.84
CA TYR A 97 3.97 -5.52 5.27
C TYR A 97 3.59 -6.58 6.29
N VAL A 98 3.16 -7.73 5.78
CA VAL A 98 2.81 -8.92 6.56
C VAL A 98 3.92 -9.96 6.41
N GLN A 99 4.38 -10.48 7.55
CA GLN A 99 5.33 -11.58 7.62
C GLN A 99 4.95 -12.50 8.77
N ASN A 100 4.69 -13.78 8.47
CA ASN A 100 4.31 -14.81 9.43
C ASN A 100 3.09 -14.40 10.29
N GLY A 101 2.09 -13.78 9.66
CA GLY A 101 0.86 -13.31 10.34
C GLY A 101 1.03 -12.05 11.20
N LEU A 102 2.23 -11.48 11.27
CA LEU A 102 2.50 -10.20 11.93
C LEU A 102 2.60 -9.09 10.88
N ALA A 103 1.99 -7.94 11.17
CA ALA A 103 2.10 -6.74 10.39
C ALA A 103 3.07 -5.75 11.04
N LEU A 104 4.02 -5.23 10.26
CA LEU A 104 4.78 -4.03 10.61
C LEU A 104 4.21 -2.85 9.83
N ILE A 105 3.71 -1.85 10.54
CA ILE A 105 3.04 -0.69 9.96
C ILE A 105 3.91 0.54 10.24
N TYR A 106 4.21 1.28 9.17
CA TYR A 106 4.82 2.59 9.19
C TYR A 106 3.74 3.62 8.94
N GLU A 107 3.45 4.42 9.97
CA GLU A 107 2.63 5.62 9.84
C GLU A 107 3.57 6.79 9.57
N VAL A 108 3.28 7.55 8.52
CA VAL A 108 4.02 8.75 8.20
C VAL A 108 3.05 9.90 8.03
N ASP A 109 3.32 11.01 8.70
CA ASP A 109 2.59 12.25 8.52
C ASP A 109 3.21 13.14 7.44
N GLU A 110 2.46 14.15 7.02
CA GLU A 110 2.89 15.12 6.00
C GLU A 110 4.14 15.92 6.42
N ASN A 111 4.43 16.00 7.72
CA ASN A 111 5.61 16.65 8.28
C ASN A 111 6.81 15.71 8.43
N ARG A 112 6.72 14.49 7.88
CA ARG A 112 7.75 13.43 7.96
C ARG A 112 7.97 12.86 9.36
N GLY A 113 7.10 13.17 10.31
CA GLY A 113 7.00 12.41 11.55
C GLY A 113 6.63 10.97 11.21
N SER A 114 7.36 10.00 11.76
CA SER A 114 7.11 8.58 11.53
C SER A 114 6.94 7.82 12.83
N ARG A 115 6.05 6.83 12.79
CA ARG A 115 5.85 5.87 13.86
C ARG A 115 5.82 4.48 13.26
N THR A 116 6.46 3.54 13.93
CA THR A 116 6.40 2.12 13.58
C THR A 116 5.62 1.37 14.65
N GLN A 117 4.66 0.55 14.22
CA GLN A 117 3.88 -0.31 15.09
C GLN A 117 3.96 -1.76 14.61
N ARG A 118 4.07 -2.70 15.56
CA ARG A 118 3.87 -4.13 15.33
C ARG A 118 2.47 -4.51 15.81
N THR A 119 1.75 -5.26 15.00
CA THR A 119 0.44 -5.79 15.36
C THR A 119 0.25 -7.18 14.73
N VAL A 120 -0.65 -7.98 15.29
CA VAL A 120 -1.26 -9.10 14.56
C VAL A 120 -1.98 -8.49 13.35
N ASP A 121 -1.98 -9.21 12.21
CA ASP A 121 -2.69 -8.80 10.99
C ASP A 121 -3.99 -8.06 11.35
N PRO A 122 -4.06 -6.74 11.09
CA PRO A 122 -5.14 -5.93 11.62
C PRO A 122 -6.47 -6.20 10.90
N GLY A 123 -6.48 -7.03 9.85
CA GLY A 123 -7.64 -7.33 9.04
C GLY A 123 -8.24 -6.08 8.40
N GLU A 124 -9.49 -6.18 7.96
CA GLU A 124 -10.29 -5.03 7.55
C GLU A 124 -10.44 -4.02 8.72
N PRO A 125 -10.36 -2.69 8.51
CA PRO A 125 -10.49 -1.96 7.24
C PRO A 125 -9.14 -1.56 6.62
N TRP A 126 -8.09 -2.36 6.81
CA TRP A 126 -6.83 -2.16 6.09
C TRP A 126 -6.94 -2.81 4.72
N THR A 127 -6.54 -2.13 3.65
CA THR A 127 -6.48 -2.78 2.34
C THR A 127 -5.21 -3.61 2.27
N ILE A 128 -5.36 -4.92 2.45
CA ILE A 128 -4.27 -5.88 2.52
C ILE A 128 -4.19 -6.63 1.19
N TYR A 129 -3.03 -6.59 0.55
CA TYR A 129 -2.76 -7.48 -0.58
C TYR A 129 -2.22 -8.82 -0.06
N HIS A 130 -3.01 -9.88 -0.22
CA HIS A 130 -2.64 -11.27 0.07
C HIS A 130 -2.51 -12.04 -1.25
N ALA A 131 -1.31 -12.11 -1.84
CA ALA A 131 -1.10 -13.06 -2.93
C ALA A 131 -1.18 -14.52 -2.45
N ASP A 132 -0.87 -14.80 -1.17
CA ASP A 132 -0.50 -16.18 -0.75
C ASP A 132 -1.29 -16.82 0.41
N ILE A 133 -2.21 -16.14 1.11
CA ILE A 133 -2.87 -16.78 2.28
C ILE A 133 -3.99 -17.78 1.93
N ARG A 134 -4.62 -17.71 0.74
CA ARG A 134 -5.54 -18.79 0.31
C ARG A 134 -4.81 -20.13 0.11
N ARG A 135 -3.47 -20.13 -0.05
CA ARG A 135 -2.64 -21.35 -0.08
C ARG A 135 -1.96 -21.66 1.27
N ALA A 136 -1.67 -20.66 2.10
CA ALA A 136 -1.09 -20.89 3.43
C ALA A 136 -2.10 -21.47 4.44
N ASN A 137 -3.36 -21.01 4.42
CA ASN A 137 -4.42 -21.55 5.27
C ASN A 137 -5.03 -22.86 4.74
N ALA A 138 -4.67 -23.29 3.53
CA ALA A 138 -4.99 -24.63 3.03
C ALA A 138 -3.98 -25.70 3.49
N ASN A 139 -2.90 -25.31 4.18
CA ASN A 139 -1.86 -26.20 4.70
C ASN A 139 -1.53 -25.94 6.18
N SER A 140 -2.41 -25.27 6.91
CA SER A 140 -2.30 -25.15 8.37
C SER A 140 -3.66 -25.45 8.98
N ILE A 141 -3.76 -26.72 9.43
CA ILE A 141 -4.86 -27.45 10.08
C ILE A 141 -5.85 -28.10 9.10
#